data_AF-A0A7J9XAE3-F1
#
_entry.id   AF-A0A7J9XAE3-F1
#
_cell.length_a   1.000
_cell.length_b   1.000
_cell.length_c   1.000
_cell.angle_alpha   90.00
_cell.angle_beta   90.00
_cell.angle_gamma   90.00
#
_symmetry.space_group_name_H-M   'P 1'
#
loop_
_entity.id
_entity.type
_entity.pdbx_description
1 polymer ?
#
loop_
_entity_poly.entity_id
_entity_poly.type
_entity_poly.pdbx_seq_one_letter_code
_entity_poly.pdbx_strand_id
1 'polypeptide(L)'
;MPPTITDEQRRARLAVRHRLTPQTAGRSPVDAAEAVLALHATDPASVFLSARARGNGTAVEDVEQALYVERSVVRMLGMRRTMFVTPTDLVPVVHAACTKAVAAKERTKLLEFVAQTGFTTSPQRWLRRVERDTLDALRARGEATASELTEDVPELGRKILVGSGRWQAEQGAATRVLFLLAADGEAIRGRPRGSWLSTQYRWASTDTWLPTGPLPDLDTDAARSTLARRWLWAYGPATEADLKWWTGWTLTQTRRALAGLDVVEVELSNGTGYLLADDVDQVATPPPWVALLPALDPTAMGWTGRDWFLGPHRDALFDDVGTSATDAVHEAAGALQTWLGPARITPRFRTPARARAHHLTRPGNPRLSRCNTNLTGRSIKPNLGGVVIRRRSTDPL
;
A
#
# COMPACT_ATOMS: atom_id res chain seq x y z
N MET A 1 -16.17 -18.31 27.78
CA MET A 1 -14.78 -18.04 27.35
C MET A 1 -14.81 -17.74 25.86
N PRO A 2 -14.08 -16.72 25.37
CA PRO A 2 -14.01 -16.45 23.95
C PRO A 2 -13.41 -17.67 23.20
N PRO A 3 -13.86 -17.97 21.97
CA PRO A 3 -13.27 -19.06 21.19
C PRO A 3 -11.82 -18.73 20.84
N THR A 4 -10.95 -19.74 20.87
CA THR A 4 -9.53 -19.59 20.51
C THR A 4 -9.34 -19.78 19.00
N ILE A 5 -8.65 -18.85 18.33
CA ILE A 5 -8.26 -18.99 16.93
C ILE A 5 -6.74 -19.21 16.83
N THR A 6 -6.35 -20.33 16.26
CA THR A 6 -4.94 -20.70 16.11
C THR A 6 -4.24 -19.84 15.05
N ASP A 7 -2.91 -19.69 15.18
CA ASP A 7 -2.11 -19.01 14.14
C ASP A 7 -2.13 -19.76 12.79
N GLU A 8 -2.43 -21.06 12.80
CA GLU A 8 -2.71 -21.80 11.57
C GLU A 8 -3.97 -21.28 10.86
N GLN A 9 -5.08 -21.15 11.60
CA GLN A 9 -6.33 -20.61 11.05
C GLN A 9 -6.15 -19.17 10.57
N ARG A 10 -5.37 -18.35 11.28
CA ARG A 10 -5.02 -16.99 10.84
C ARG A 10 -4.25 -17.00 9.51
N ARG A 11 -3.28 -17.91 9.35
CA ARG A 11 -2.52 -18.04 8.09
C ARG A 11 -3.38 -18.58 6.95
N ALA A 12 -4.31 -19.50 7.23
CA ALA A 12 -5.27 -19.98 6.23
C ALA A 12 -6.18 -18.85 5.74
N ARG A 13 -6.75 -18.07 6.67
CA ARG A 13 -7.55 -16.86 6.36
C ARG A 13 -6.75 -15.86 5.54
N LEU A 14 -5.53 -15.53 5.96
CA LEU A 14 -4.64 -14.64 5.22
C LEU A 14 -4.41 -15.14 3.79
N ALA A 15 -4.04 -16.42 3.62
CA ALA A 15 -3.75 -16.99 2.30
C ALA A 15 -4.95 -16.92 1.35
N VAL A 16 -6.14 -17.28 1.86
CA VAL A 16 -7.38 -17.32 1.08
C VAL A 16 -7.89 -15.91 0.77
N ARG A 17 -7.98 -15.05 1.78
CA ARG A 17 -8.60 -13.71 1.66
C ARG A 17 -7.73 -12.76 0.88
N HIS A 18 -6.42 -12.85 1.05
CA HIS A 18 -5.48 -12.05 0.27
C HIS A 18 -5.22 -12.64 -1.12
N ARG A 19 -5.90 -13.74 -1.49
CA ARG A 19 -5.82 -14.39 -2.81
C ARG A 19 -4.41 -14.85 -3.18
N LEU A 20 -3.68 -15.39 -2.22
CA LEU A 20 -2.27 -15.78 -2.40
C LEU A 20 -2.10 -17.25 -2.82
N THR A 21 -3.18 -17.99 -2.99
CA THR A 21 -3.15 -19.37 -3.46
C THR A 21 -3.69 -19.47 -4.88
N PRO A 22 -3.25 -20.46 -5.69
CA PRO A 22 -3.76 -20.65 -7.05
C PRO A 22 -5.28 -20.76 -7.13
N GLN A 23 -5.91 -21.38 -6.11
CA GLN A 23 -7.36 -21.59 -6.04
C GLN A 23 -8.15 -20.31 -5.72
N THR A 24 -7.51 -19.30 -5.13
CA THR A 24 -8.16 -18.07 -4.67
C THR A 24 -7.77 -16.84 -5.49
N ALA A 25 -6.83 -17.01 -6.42
CA ALA A 25 -6.36 -15.98 -7.32
C ALA A 25 -7.54 -15.27 -8.03
N GLY A 26 -7.49 -13.94 -8.00
CA GLY A 26 -8.44 -13.08 -8.67
C GLY A 26 -8.31 -13.14 -10.19
N ARG A 27 -9.36 -12.64 -10.85
CA ARG A 27 -9.47 -12.53 -12.30
C ARG A 27 -9.16 -11.12 -12.80
N SER A 28 -9.09 -10.13 -11.90
CA SER A 28 -8.87 -8.73 -12.23
C SER A 28 -7.95 -8.02 -11.23
N PRO A 29 -7.34 -6.88 -11.60
CA PRO A 29 -6.67 -6.00 -10.65
C PRO A 29 -7.60 -5.46 -9.54
N VAL A 30 -8.90 -5.37 -9.80
CA VAL A 30 -9.91 -4.96 -8.81
C VAL A 30 -10.00 -6.01 -7.70
N ASP A 31 -10.09 -7.29 -8.06
CA ASP A 31 -10.14 -8.41 -7.10
C ASP A 31 -8.91 -8.39 -6.16
N ALA A 32 -7.74 -8.04 -6.71
CA ALA A 32 -6.51 -7.93 -5.94
C ALA A 32 -6.56 -6.74 -4.97
N ALA A 33 -7.07 -5.59 -5.40
CA ALA A 33 -7.22 -4.42 -4.54
C ALA A 33 -8.29 -4.63 -3.47
N GLU A 34 -9.41 -5.27 -3.79
CA GLU A 34 -10.48 -5.63 -2.84
C GLU A 34 -9.98 -6.60 -1.76
N ALA A 35 -9.24 -7.64 -2.16
CA ALA A 35 -8.70 -8.67 -1.27
C ALA A 35 -7.88 -8.12 -0.10
N VAL A 36 -7.27 -6.95 -0.28
CA VAL A 36 -6.44 -6.29 0.74
C VAL A 36 -6.82 -4.84 0.99
N LEU A 37 -8.01 -4.44 0.52
CA LEU A 37 -8.59 -3.09 0.52
C LEU A 37 -7.83 -2.02 -0.27
N ALA A 38 -6.50 -2.07 -0.26
CA ALA A 38 -5.67 -1.08 -0.91
C ALA A 38 -4.26 -1.63 -1.20
N LEU A 39 -3.84 -1.60 -2.46
CA LEU A 39 -2.48 -1.90 -2.87
C LEU A 39 -1.57 -0.73 -2.51
N HIS A 40 -0.44 -0.97 -1.86
CA HIS A 40 0.47 0.10 -1.49
C HIS A 40 1.15 0.70 -2.73
N ALA A 41 1.18 2.04 -2.85
CA ALA A 41 1.56 2.74 -4.08
C ALA A 41 2.65 3.82 -3.92
N THR A 42 3.39 3.81 -2.79
CA THR A 42 4.56 4.69 -2.61
C THR A 42 5.71 4.35 -3.57
N ASP A 43 5.86 3.08 -3.91
CA ASP A 43 6.67 2.61 -5.03
C ASP A 43 5.70 2.26 -6.16
N PRO A 44 5.79 2.87 -7.36
CA PRO A 44 4.88 2.54 -8.45
C PRO A 44 4.87 1.04 -8.78
N ALA A 45 6.02 0.39 -8.68
CA ALA A 45 6.16 -1.03 -8.99
C ALA A 45 5.37 -1.94 -8.04
N SER A 46 5.19 -1.55 -6.77
CA SER A 46 4.52 -2.39 -5.79
C SER A 46 3.05 -2.61 -6.13
N VAL A 47 2.39 -1.67 -6.82
CA VAL A 47 0.99 -1.84 -7.26
C VAL A 47 0.87 -3.04 -8.20
N PHE A 48 1.68 -3.04 -9.27
CA PHE A 48 1.62 -4.06 -10.32
C PHE A 48 2.07 -5.44 -9.80
N LEU A 49 3.14 -5.48 -8.99
CA LEU A 49 3.61 -6.71 -8.36
C LEU A 49 2.60 -7.27 -7.36
N SER A 50 1.95 -6.40 -6.58
CA SER A 50 0.95 -6.80 -5.58
C SER A 50 -0.33 -7.31 -6.24
N ALA A 51 -0.74 -6.71 -7.37
CA ALA A 51 -1.82 -7.22 -8.21
C ALA A 51 -1.47 -8.58 -8.81
N ARG A 52 -0.28 -8.72 -9.41
CA ARG A 52 0.19 -9.98 -10.00
C ARG A 52 0.34 -11.13 -8.99
N ALA A 53 0.69 -10.81 -7.74
CA ALA A 53 0.78 -11.81 -6.67
C ALA A 53 -0.60 -12.39 -6.28
N ARG A 54 -1.68 -11.71 -6.63
CA ARG A 54 -3.06 -12.03 -6.26
C ARG A 54 -3.95 -12.41 -7.43
N GLY A 55 -3.46 -12.21 -8.65
CA GLY A 55 -4.19 -12.48 -9.89
C GLY A 55 -3.49 -13.53 -10.73
N ASN A 56 -4.27 -14.37 -11.40
CA ASN A 56 -3.72 -15.36 -12.31
C ASN A 56 -3.39 -14.69 -13.65
N GLY A 57 -2.10 -14.50 -13.93
CA GLY A 57 -1.65 -13.96 -15.22
C GLY A 57 -1.86 -12.46 -15.44
N THR A 58 -2.19 -11.67 -14.40
CA THR A 58 -2.40 -10.22 -14.50
C THR A 58 -1.21 -9.52 -15.15
N ALA A 59 -1.43 -8.93 -16.32
CA ALA A 59 -0.44 -8.17 -17.08
C ALA A 59 -0.31 -6.73 -16.55
N VAL A 60 0.73 -6.01 -16.98
CA VAL A 60 0.88 -4.58 -16.64
C VAL A 60 -0.27 -3.78 -17.24
N GLU A 61 -0.66 -4.13 -18.46
CA GLU A 61 -1.71 -3.52 -19.26
C GLU A 61 -3.06 -3.63 -18.57
N ASP A 62 -3.37 -4.77 -17.93
CA ASP A 62 -4.61 -4.96 -17.17
C ASP A 62 -4.70 -3.96 -16.01
N VAL A 63 -3.59 -3.74 -15.31
CA VAL A 63 -3.52 -2.81 -14.17
C VAL A 63 -3.61 -1.36 -14.67
N GLU A 64 -2.97 -1.02 -15.78
CA GLU A 64 -3.10 0.32 -16.40
C GLU A 64 -4.52 0.58 -16.91
N GLN A 65 -5.16 -0.42 -17.52
CA GLN A 65 -6.54 -0.37 -17.99
C GLN A 65 -7.48 -0.09 -16.82
N ALA A 66 -7.36 -0.84 -15.73
CA ALA A 66 -8.15 -0.65 -14.51
C ALA A 66 -7.93 0.73 -13.87
N LEU A 67 -6.70 1.25 -13.86
CA LEU A 67 -6.35 2.53 -13.25
C LEU A 67 -6.79 3.75 -14.07
N TYR A 68 -6.60 3.71 -15.39
CA TYR A 68 -6.59 4.92 -16.21
C TYR A 68 -7.71 4.96 -17.25
N VAL A 69 -8.24 3.80 -17.65
CA VAL A 69 -9.31 3.72 -18.65
C VAL A 69 -10.64 3.43 -17.97
N GLU A 70 -10.74 2.31 -17.27
CA GLU A 70 -11.96 1.90 -16.56
C GLU A 70 -12.16 2.69 -15.26
N ARG A 71 -11.04 3.10 -14.65
CA ARG A 71 -11.01 3.79 -13.36
C ARG A 71 -11.81 3.00 -12.32
N SER A 72 -11.66 1.68 -12.37
CA SER A 72 -12.25 0.70 -11.44
C SER A 72 -11.41 0.54 -10.17
N VAL A 73 -10.16 0.99 -10.21
CA VAL A 73 -9.31 1.27 -9.05
C VAL A 73 -8.69 2.66 -9.18
N VAL A 74 -8.45 3.31 -8.04
CA VAL A 74 -8.01 4.72 -8.00
C VAL A 74 -6.77 4.87 -7.14
N ARG A 75 -5.79 5.61 -7.66
CA ARG A 75 -4.59 5.98 -6.91
C ARG A 75 -4.87 7.23 -6.06
N MET A 76 -4.93 7.06 -4.75
CA MET A 76 -5.22 8.13 -3.79
C MET A 76 -4.31 8.07 -2.56
N LEU A 77 -4.25 9.18 -1.81
CA LEU A 77 -3.81 9.10 -0.42
C LEU A 77 -4.80 8.27 0.38
N GLY A 78 -4.34 7.60 1.42
CA GLY A 78 -5.21 6.83 2.30
C GLY A 78 -4.69 6.81 3.73
N MET A 79 -4.69 5.62 4.32
CA MET A 79 -4.24 5.37 5.68
C MET A 79 -2.84 5.97 5.92
N ARG A 80 -2.65 6.55 7.10
CA ARG A 80 -1.35 7.08 7.54
C ARG A 80 -0.69 8.04 6.54
N ARG A 81 -1.48 8.80 5.77
CA ARG A 81 -0.98 9.79 4.79
C ARG A 81 -0.06 9.15 3.73
N THR A 82 -0.35 7.92 3.33
CA THR A 82 0.45 7.16 2.36
C THR A 82 -0.34 6.94 1.06
N MET A 83 0.35 6.71 -0.06
CA MET A 83 -0.28 6.48 -1.36
C MET A 83 -0.70 5.01 -1.50
N PHE A 84 -1.92 4.81 -1.99
CA PHE A 84 -2.49 3.50 -2.29
C PHE A 84 -3.23 3.50 -3.63
N VAL A 85 -3.54 2.30 -4.12
CA VAL A 85 -4.53 2.03 -5.16
C VAL A 85 -5.65 1.22 -4.53
N THR A 86 -6.88 1.73 -4.55
CA THR A 86 -8.05 1.12 -3.89
C THR A 86 -9.21 1.01 -4.88
N PRO A 87 -10.14 0.04 -4.71
CA PRO A 87 -11.37 -0.02 -5.51
C PRO A 87 -12.13 1.31 -5.48
N THR A 88 -12.72 1.69 -6.61
CA THR A 88 -13.37 3.00 -6.76
C THR A 88 -14.54 3.21 -5.78
N ASP A 89 -15.28 2.15 -5.46
CA ASP A 89 -16.37 2.19 -4.47
C ASP A 89 -15.88 2.48 -3.03
N LEU A 90 -14.63 2.15 -2.73
CA LEU A 90 -14.02 2.32 -1.42
C LEU A 90 -13.36 3.70 -1.24
N VAL A 91 -13.16 4.46 -2.33
CA VAL A 91 -12.55 5.80 -2.31
C VAL A 91 -13.27 6.78 -1.37
N PRO A 92 -14.61 6.94 -1.41
CA PRO A 92 -15.30 7.87 -0.51
C PRO A 92 -15.14 7.50 0.96
N VAL A 93 -15.15 6.19 1.27
CA VAL A 93 -14.97 5.67 2.64
C VAL A 93 -13.55 5.93 3.13
N VAL A 94 -12.53 5.66 2.32
CA VAL A 94 -11.11 5.94 2.66
C VAL A 94 -10.89 7.44 2.83
N HIS A 95 -11.49 8.26 1.97
CA HIS A 95 -11.40 9.72 2.09
C HIS A 95 -11.98 10.21 3.42
N ALA A 96 -13.24 9.88 3.71
CA ALA A 96 -13.92 10.32 4.93
C ALA A 96 -13.25 9.75 6.20
N ALA A 97 -12.88 8.47 6.19
CA ALA A 97 -12.33 7.81 7.37
C ALA A 97 -10.85 8.17 7.65
N CYS A 98 -10.08 8.53 6.63
CA CYS A 98 -8.63 8.75 6.73
C CYS A 98 -8.17 10.11 6.23
N THR A 99 -8.40 10.44 4.95
CA THR A 99 -7.68 11.58 4.33
C THR A 99 -8.29 12.94 4.62
N LYS A 100 -9.60 13.05 4.92
CA LYS A 100 -10.24 14.31 5.36
C LYS A 100 -9.51 14.93 6.57
N ALA A 101 -9.14 14.11 7.54
CA ALA A 101 -8.34 14.55 8.70
C ALA A 101 -6.89 14.89 8.36
N VAL A 102 -6.32 14.25 7.32
CA VAL A 102 -4.99 14.60 6.78
C VAL A 102 -5.04 15.95 6.09
N ALA A 103 -6.03 16.19 5.24
CA ALA A 103 -6.23 17.43 4.49
C ALA A 103 -6.33 18.63 5.44
N ALA A 104 -7.17 18.53 6.48
CA ALA A 104 -7.30 19.58 7.50
C ALA A 104 -5.95 19.95 8.14
N LYS A 105 -5.15 18.95 8.54
CA LYS A 105 -3.83 19.17 9.15
C LYS A 105 -2.82 19.78 8.17
N GLU A 106 -2.85 19.34 6.91
CA GLU A 106 -1.91 19.78 5.89
C GLU A 106 -2.27 21.17 5.35
N ARG A 107 -3.55 21.53 5.36
CA ARG A 107 -4.05 22.90 5.12
C ARG A 107 -3.53 23.86 6.17
N THR A 108 -3.67 23.53 7.47
CA THR A 108 -3.14 24.37 8.56
C THR A 108 -1.63 24.59 8.41
N LYS A 109 -0.87 23.52 8.19
CA LYS A 109 0.59 23.63 7.97
C LYS A 109 0.96 24.45 6.74
N LEU A 110 0.23 24.29 5.63
CA LEU A 110 0.50 25.06 4.43
C LEU A 110 0.25 26.55 4.66
N LEU A 111 -0.81 26.91 5.38
CA LEU A 111 -1.09 28.30 5.76
C LEU A 111 0.02 28.88 6.65
N GLU A 112 0.55 28.10 7.59
CA GLU A 112 1.70 28.50 8.41
C GLU A 112 2.95 28.73 7.55
N PHE A 113 3.29 27.83 6.64
CA PHE A 113 4.43 27.98 5.74
C PHE A 113 4.29 29.20 4.82
N VAL A 114 3.09 29.43 4.28
CA VAL A 114 2.79 30.62 3.45
C VAL A 114 2.94 31.90 4.27
N ALA A 115 2.42 31.92 5.50
CA ALA A 115 2.56 33.07 6.40
C ALA A 115 4.04 33.35 6.73
N GLN A 116 4.81 32.30 7.05
CA GLN A 116 6.24 32.41 7.36
C GLN A 116 7.07 32.87 6.16
N THR A 117 6.68 32.50 4.94
CA THR A 117 7.36 32.95 3.71
C THR A 117 7.16 34.45 3.47
N GLY A 118 6.08 35.06 4.00
CA GLY A 118 5.91 36.51 4.04
C GLY A 118 5.53 37.17 2.71
N PHE A 119 5.23 36.41 1.67
CA PHE A 119 4.91 36.97 0.34
C PHE A 119 3.47 37.48 0.21
N THR A 120 2.61 37.18 1.18
CA THR A 120 1.20 37.60 1.22
C THR A 120 0.78 37.94 2.65
N THR A 121 -0.01 38.99 2.81
CA THR A 121 -0.64 39.36 4.07
C THR A 121 -1.93 38.57 4.34
N SER A 122 -2.33 37.66 3.45
CA SER A 122 -3.57 36.89 3.59
C SER A 122 -3.42 35.46 3.05
N PRO A 123 -2.68 34.58 3.77
CA PRO A 123 -2.42 33.20 3.37
C PRO A 123 -3.68 32.43 2.98
N GLN A 124 -4.78 32.61 3.71
CA GLN A 124 -6.05 31.93 3.46
C GLN A 124 -6.70 32.37 2.15
N ARG A 125 -6.66 33.67 1.82
CA ARG A 125 -7.18 34.17 0.55
C ARG A 125 -6.33 33.72 -0.63
N TRP A 126 -5.01 33.71 -0.45
CA TRP A 126 -4.09 33.18 -1.45
C TRP A 126 -4.36 31.70 -1.71
N LEU A 127 -4.39 30.87 -0.68
CA LEU A 127 -4.56 29.42 -0.85
C LEU A 127 -5.89 29.08 -1.52
N ARG A 128 -7.02 29.66 -1.07
CA ARG A 128 -8.33 29.42 -1.71
C ARG A 128 -8.37 29.82 -3.18
N ARG A 129 -7.72 30.93 -3.54
CA ARG A 129 -7.61 31.35 -4.94
C ARG A 129 -6.82 30.32 -5.74
N VAL A 130 -5.63 29.95 -5.27
CA VAL A 130 -4.74 29.01 -5.98
C VAL A 130 -5.38 27.64 -6.12
N GLU A 131 -6.07 27.14 -5.09
CA GLU A 131 -6.82 25.87 -5.15
C GLU A 131 -7.90 25.91 -6.23
N ARG A 132 -8.76 26.93 -6.22
CA ARG A 132 -9.80 27.11 -7.24
C ARG A 132 -9.20 27.20 -8.63
N ASP A 133 -8.24 28.10 -8.84
CA ASP A 133 -7.63 28.33 -10.15
C ASP A 133 -6.92 27.06 -10.66
N THR A 134 -6.33 26.25 -9.76
CA THR A 134 -5.73 24.95 -10.10
C THR A 134 -6.77 23.92 -10.53
N LEU A 135 -7.91 23.83 -9.84
CA LEU A 135 -8.99 22.92 -10.20
C LEU A 135 -9.64 23.33 -11.53
N ASP A 136 -9.82 24.63 -11.77
CA ASP A 136 -10.34 25.14 -13.03
C ASP A 136 -9.38 24.84 -14.19
N ALA A 137 -8.07 25.01 -13.99
CA ALA A 137 -7.06 24.61 -14.97
C ALA A 137 -7.05 23.09 -15.22
N LEU A 138 -7.21 22.27 -14.18
CA LEU A 138 -7.36 20.82 -14.31
C LEU A 138 -8.59 20.43 -15.13
N ARG A 139 -9.74 21.04 -14.86
CA ARG A 139 -10.97 20.80 -15.63
C ARG A 139 -10.82 21.23 -17.09
N ALA A 140 -10.20 22.37 -17.34
CA ALA A 140 -9.98 22.88 -18.70
C ALA A 140 -9.03 21.99 -19.52
N ARG A 141 -7.98 21.44 -18.89
CA ARG A 141 -7.04 20.52 -19.56
C ARG A 141 -7.49 19.07 -19.59
N GLY A 142 -8.45 18.68 -18.73
CA GLY A 142 -8.79 17.30 -18.42
C GLY A 142 -7.73 16.62 -17.54
N GLU A 143 -6.48 16.63 -17.99
CA GLU A 143 -5.32 16.15 -17.24
C GLU A 143 -4.08 17.02 -17.45
N ALA A 144 -3.31 17.28 -16.40
CA ALA A 144 -2.12 18.12 -16.47
C ALA A 144 -1.00 17.68 -15.52
N THR A 145 0.25 17.94 -15.90
CA THR A 145 1.41 17.81 -15.03
C THR A 145 1.53 19.05 -14.13
N ALA A 146 2.30 18.95 -13.03
CA ALA A 146 2.56 20.11 -12.17
C ALA A 146 3.23 21.29 -12.91
N SER A 147 4.02 21.00 -13.96
CA SER A 147 4.64 22.03 -14.81
C SER A 147 3.60 22.74 -15.68
N GLU A 148 2.78 21.96 -16.40
CA GLU A 148 1.69 22.49 -17.23
C GLU A 148 0.70 23.33 -16.38
N LEU A 149 0.39 22.89 -15.14
CA LEU A 149 -0.43 23.67 -14.22
C LEU A 149 0.25 24.96 -13.74
N THR A 150 1.58 24.96 -13.61
CA THR A 150 2.32 26.16 -13.23
C THR A 150 2.33 27.21 -14.35
N GLU A 151 2.24 26.79 -15.61
CA GLU A 151 2.08 27.70 -16.75
C GLU A 151 0.72 28.41 -16.71
N ASP A 152 -0.36 27.70 -16.38
CA ASP A 152 -1.70 28.28 -16.28
C ASP A 152 -1.93 29.05 -14.98
N VAL A 153 -1.32 28.57 -13.88
CA VAL A 153 -1.45 29.13 -12.53
C VAL A 153 -0.05 29.46 -12.00
N PRO A 154 0.53 30.62 -12.37
CA PRO A 154 1.91 30.99 -12.01
C PRO A 154 2.20 30.97 -10.50
N GLU A 155 1.18 31.16 -9.64
CA GLU A 155 1.31 31.07 -8.18
C GLU A 155 1.74 29.68 -7.70
N LEU A 156 1.48 28.60 -8.45
CA LEU A 156 2.00 27.26 -8.14
C LEU A 156 3.53 27.19 -8.26
N GLY A 157 4.14 28.03 -9.09
CA GLY A 157 5.59 28.12 -9.25
C GLY A 157 6.31 28.81 -8.09
N ARG A 158 5.56 29.48 -7.20
CA ARG A 158 6.13 30.28 -6.11
C ARG A 158 6.89 29.41 -5.12
N LYS A 159 8.03 29.90 -4.63
CA LYS A 159 8.80 29.22 -3.58
C LYS A 159 8.19 29.51 -2.22
N ILE A 160 8.00 28.46 -1.43
CA ILE A 160 7.53 28.50 -0.05
C ILE A 160 8.57 27.88 0.87
N LEU A 161 8.81 28.53 2.01
CA LEU A 161 9.65 28.01 3.09
C LEU A 161 8.88 26.91 3.84
N VAL A 162 9.31 25.67 3.67
CA VAL A 162 8.70 24.49 4.29
C VAL A 162 9.62 23.94 5.37
N GLY A 163 9.04 23.59 6.53
CA GLY A 163 9.77 23.03 7.66
C GLY A 163 9.96 24.03 8.79
N SER A 164 10.80 23.67 9.77
CA SER A 164 11.07 24.50 10.94
C SER A 164 12.54 24.45 11.34
N GLY A 165 13.05 25.59 11.86
CA GLY A 165 14.43 25.74 12.28
C GLY A 165 15.42 25.33 11.18
N ARG A 166 16.44 24.54 11.56
CA ARG A 166 17.49 24.08 10.62
C ARG A 166 17.01 23.16 9.49
N TRP A 167 15.76 22.69 9.52
CA TRP A 167 15.18 21.81 8.51
C TRP A 167 14.31 22.56 7.50
N GLN A 168 14.35 23.90 7.51
CA GLN A 168 13.67 24.72 6.52
C GLN A 168 14.31 24.58 5.14
N ALA A 169 13.48 24.42 4.12
CA ALA A 169 13.89 24.39 2.73
C ALA A 169 12.83 25.02 1.84
N GLU A 170 13.28 25.69 0.77
CA GLU A 170 12.37 26.18 -0.26
C GLU A 170 11.81 25.04 -1.10
N GLN A 171 10.50 25.06 -1.31
CA GLN A 171 9.80 24.14 -2.20
C GLN A 171 8.85 24.92 -3.11
N GLY A 172 8.59 24.43 -4.32
CA GLY A 172 7.53 24.99 -5.16
C GLY A 172 6.15 24.76 -4.55
N ALA A 173 5.27 25.76 -4.61
CA ALA A 173 3.92 25.68 -4.06
C ALA A 173 3.11 24.54 -4.68
N ALA A 174 3.33 24.23 -5.96
CA ALA A 174 2.71 23.14 -6.71
C ALA A 174 2.71 21.81 -5.94
N THR A 175 3.84 21.43 -5.36
CA THR A 175 3.97 20.17 -4.61
C THR A 175 3.04 20.12 -3.41
N ARG A 176 2.87 21.24 -2.69
CA ARG A 176 2.06 21.31 -1.47
C ARG A 176 0.58 21.50 -1.76
N VAL A 177 0.24 22.32 -2.76
CA VAL A 177 -1.15 22.56 -3.18
C VAL A 177 -1.74 21.29 -3.80
N LEU A 178 -1.05 20.64 -4.74
CA LEU A 178 -1.55 19.39 -5.35
C LEU A 178 -1.66 18.26 -4.33
N PHE A 179 -0.72 18.18 -3.37
CA PHE A 179 -0.82 17.24 -2.28
C PHE A 179 -2.03 17.51 -1.37
N LEU A 180 -2.33 18.78 -1.09
CA LEU A 180 -3.50 19.18 -0.30
C LEU A 180 -4.80 18.83 -1.04
N LEU A 181 -4.94 19.23 -2.30
CA LEU A 181 -6.11 18.90 -3.14
C LEU A 181 -6.32 17.37 -3.23
N ALA A 182 -5.24 16.59 -3.32
CA ALA A 182 -5.32 15.14 -3.30
C ALA A 182 -5.75 14.55 -1.96
N ALA A 183 -5.31 15.15 -0.85
CA ALA A 183 -5.73 14.74 0.49
C ALA A 183 -7.20 15.09 0.74
N ASP A 184 -7.64 16.26 0.23
CA ASP A 184 -9.02 16.76 0.29
C ASP A 184 -9.95 16.03 -0.69
N GLY A 185 -9.42 15.15 -1.54
CA GLY A 185 -10.20 14.36 -2.48
C GLY A 185 -10.66 15.12 -3.72
N GLU A 186 -10.12 16.31 -3.98
CA GLU A 186 -10.48 17.17 -5.12
C GLU A 186 -9.62 16.93 -6.37
N ALA A 187 -8.42 16.35 -6.21
CA ALA A 187 -7.54 16.00 -7.32
C ALA A 187 -7.00 14.56 -7.21
N ILE A 188 -6.87 13.87 -8.35
CA ILE A 188 -6.37 12.49 -8.45
C ILE A 188 -5.09 12.43 -9.27
N ARG A 189 -4.20 11.49 -8.92
CA ARG A 189 -3.05 11.13 -9.77
C ARG A 189 -3.50 10.19 -10.90
N GLY A 190 -3.54 10.73 -12.11
CA GLY A 190 -3.82 10.02 -13.35
C GLY A 190 -2.61 9.24 -13.87
N ARG A 191 -2.49 9.13 -15.20
CA ARG A 191 -1.44 8.31 -15.84
C ARG A 191 -0.03 8.87 -15.54
N PRO A 192 0.95 8.01 -15.21
CA PRO A 192 2.33 8.44 -15.01
C PRO A 192 2.94 8.95 -16.32
N ARG A 193 3.91 9.85 -16.21
CA ARG A 193 4.75 10.24 -17.35
C ARG A 193 5.78 9.15 -17.63
N GLY A 194 5.87 8.70 -18.87
CA GLY A 194 6.81 7.67 -19.27
C GLY A 194 6.24 6.28 -18.99
N SER A 195 7.00 5.46 -18.27
CA SER A 195 6.56 4.09 -17.96
C SER A 195 5.74 4.01 -16.67
N TRP A 196 5.08 2.87 -16.48
CA TRP A 196 4.37 2.47 -15.26
C TRP A 196 5.23 2.46 -13.98
N LEU A 197 6.56 2.56 -14.11
CA LEU A 197 7.51 2.67 -13.00
C LEU A 197 7.77 4.12 -12.57
N SER A 198 7.23 5.10 -13.28
CA SER A 198 7.48 6.52 -13.01
C SER A 198 6.77 7.01 -11.75
N THR A 199 7.41 7.95 -11.07
CA THR A 199 6.87 8.65 -9.90
C THR A 199 6.29 10.03 -10.24
N GLN A 200 6.36 10.43 -11.52
CA GLN A 200 5.80 11.68 -12.02
C GLN A 200 4.43 11.38 -12.63
N TYR A 201 3.39 12.03 -12.12
CA TYR A 201 2.01 11.77 -12.51
C TYR A 201 1.39 12.98 -13.17
N ARG A 202 0.50 12.74 -14.14
CA ARG A 202 -0.54 13.70 -14.49
C ARG A 202 -1.56 13.76 -13.35
N TRP A 203 -2.24 14.89 -13.25
CA TRP A 203 -3.28 15.20 -12.29
C TRP A 203 -4.57 15.45 -13.03
N ALA A 204 -5.68 15.04 -12.45
CA ALA A 204 -7.03 15.31 -12.93
C ALA A 204 -7.88 15.84 -11.76
N SER A 205 -8.92 16.61 -12.07
CA SER A 205 -9.93 16.95 -11.07
C SER A 205 -10.79 15.72 -10.78
N THR A 206 -11.09 15.44 -9.51
CA THR A 206 -11.81 14.23 -9.09
C THR A 206 -13.20 14.12 -9.71
N ASP A 207 -13.92 15.25 -9.78
CA ASP A 207 -15.27 15.35 -10.37
C ASP A 207 -15.32 14.96 -11.86
N THR A 208 -14.24 15.17 -12.60
CA THR A 208 -14.10 14.78 -14.01
C THR A 208 -13.44 13.40 -14.20
N TRP A 209 -12.64 12.97 -13.23
CA TRP A 209 -11.92 11.70 -13.30
C TRP A 209 -12.82 10.53 -12.91
N LEU A 210 -13.54 10.63 -11.80
CA LEU A 210 -14.36 9.52 -11.33
C LEU A 210 -15.65 9.38 -12.15
N PRO A 211 -16.03 8.16 -12.56
CA PRO A 211 -17.30 7.93 -13.26
C PRO A 211 -18.53 8.38 -12.46
N THR A 212 -18.42 8.41 -11.14
CA THR A 212 -19.48 8.81 -10.20
C THR A 212 -19.50 10.31 -9.92
N GLY A 213 -18.59 11.09 -10.49
CA GLY A 213 -18.43 12.52 -10.18
C GLY A 213 -17.71 12.78 -8.85
N PRO A 214 -17.95 13.94 -8.19
CA PRO A 214 -17.26 14.31 -6.95
C PRO A 214 -17.55 13.33 -5.82
N LEU A 215 -16.63 13.26 -4.85
CA LEU A 215 -16.82 12.40 -3.69
C LEU A 215 -18.02 12.86 -2.85
N PRO A 216 -18.92 11.94 -2.44
CA PRO A 216 -20.00 12.30 -1.53
C PRO A 216 -19.44 12.66 -0.14
N ASP A 217 -20.09 13.60 0.54
CA ASP A 217 -19.75 13.90 1.94
C ASP A 217 -20.35 12.82 2.85
N LEU A 218 -19.52 11.86 3.23
CA LEU A 218 -19.91 10.78 4.15
C LEU A 218 -19.68 11.20 5.61
N ASP A 219 -20.57 10.73 6.49
CA ASP A 219 -20.30 10.79 7.93
C ASP A 219 -19.00 10.05 8.25
N THR A 220 -18.12 10.73 8.99
CA THR A 220 -16.77 10.23 9.24
C THR A 220 -16.76 8.99 10.12
N ASP A 221 -17.64 8.89 11.11
CA ASP A 221 -17.65 7.74 12.03
C ASP A 221 -18.35 6.52 11.41
N ALA A 222 -19.38 6.73 10.58
CA ALA A 222 -19.95 5.69 9.72
C ALA A 222 -18.92 5.15 8.71
N ALA A 223 -18.14 6.03 8.08
CA ALA A 223 -17.07 5.63 7.16
C ALA A 223 -15.96 4.84 7.90
N ARG A 224 -15.59 5.24 9.11
CA ARG A 224 -14.64 4.47 9.94
C ARG A 224 -15.16 3.08 10.28
N SER A 225 -16.43 2.96 10.68
CA SER A 225 -17.05 1.67 10.97
C SER A 225 -17.07 0.79 9.71
N THR A 226 -17.43 1.35 8.55
CA THR A 226 -17.38 0.66 7.26
C THR A 226 -15.99 0.16 6.92
N LEU A 227 -14.96 1.01 7.07
CA LEU A 227 -13.58 0.65 6.80
C LEU A 227 -13.07 -0.42 7.78
N ALA A 228 -13.41 -0.30 9.07
CA ALA A 228 -13.06 -1.28 10.09
C ALA A 228 -13.71 -2.65 9.83
N ARG A 229 -14.98 -2.69 9.39
CA ARG A 229 -15.66 -3.93 8.99
C ARG A 229 -14.95 -4.60 7.82
N ARG A 230 -14.71 -3.86 6.74
CA ARG A 230 -14.00 -4.37 5.56
C ARG A 230 -12.58 -4.83 5.91
N TRP A 231 -11.92 -4.14 6.84
CA TRP A 231 -10.58 -4.51 7.31
C TRP A 231 -10.60 -5.78 8.17
N LEU A 232 -11.55 -5.93 9.10
CA LEU A 232 -11.71 -7.15 9.88
C LEU A 232 -12.07 -8.35 8.98
N TRP A 233 -12.82 -8.14 7.91
CA TRP A 233 -13.02 -9.19 6.92
C TRP A 233 -11.67 -9.60 6.29
N ALA A 234 -10.89 -8.67 5.74
CA ALA A 234 -9.66 -9.02 5.04
C ALA A 234 -8.53 -9.52 5.97
N TYR A 235 -8.36 -8.89 7.13
CA TYR A 235 -7.22 -9.05 8.03
C TYR A 235 -7.59 -9.70 9.38
N GLY A 236 -8.85 -10.06 9.60
CA GLY A 236 -9.31 -10.73 10.81
C GLY A 236 -8.93 -12.22 10.87
N PRO A 237 -8.81 -12.80 12.08
CA PRO A 237 -8.93 -12.12 13.37
C PRO A 237 -7.72 -11.24 13.68
N ALA A 238 -7.98 -10.08 14.27
CA ALA A 238 -6.93 -9.10 14.56
C ALA A 238 -7.24 -8.28 15.82
N THR A 239 -6.22 -7.66 16.38
CA THR A 239 -6.33 -6.91 17.63
C THR A 239 -6.76 -5.46 17.39
N GLU A 240 -7.27 -4.79 18.43
CA GLU A 240 -7.50 -3.33 18.42
C GLU A 240 -6.23 -2.56 18.03
N ALA A 241 -5.07 -3.02 18.52
CA ALA A 241 -3.78 -2.40 18.24
C ALA A 241 -3.41 -2.50 16.75
N ASP A 242 -3.76 -3.59 16.08
CA ASP A 242 -3.55 -3.78 14.64
C ASP A 242 -4.39 -2.80 13.83
N LEU A 243 -5.70 -2.68 14.11
CA LEU A 243 -6.58 -1.75 13.41
C LEU A 243 -6.14 -0.30 13.61
N LYS A 244 -5.82 0.08 14.85
CA LYS A 244 -5.31 1.41 15.19
C LYS A 244 -4.02 1.71 14.42
N TRP A 245 -3.08 0.76 14.38
CA TRP A 245 -1.81 0.92 13.69
C TRP A 245 -2.00 1.02 12.18
N TRP A 246 -2.83 0.15 11.58
CA TRP A 246 -3.08 0.11 10.14
C TRP A 246 -3.73 1.40 9.63
N THR A 247 -4.78 1.87 10.31
CA THR A 247 -5.50 3.10 9.96
C THR A 247 -4.71 4.37 10.27
N GLY A 248 -3.91 4.36 11.34
CA GLY A 248 -3.31 5.55 11.94
C GLY A 248 -4.28 6.38 12.78
N TRP A 249 -5.43 5.82 13.18
CA TRP A 249 -6.40 6.48 14.04
C TRP A 249 -5.92 6.63 15.49
N THR A 250 -6.63 7.46 16.25
CA THR A 250 -6.52 7.46 17.71
C THR A 250 -7.17 6.21 18.30
N LEU A 251 -6.84 5.91 19.56
CA LEU A 251 -7.47 4.80 20.28
C LEU A 251 -8.99 4.98 20.39
N THR A 252 -9.44 6.19 20.72
CA THR A 252 -10.86 6.54 20.81
C THR A 252 -11.60 6.31 19.49
N GLN A 253 -11.02 6.74 18.36
CA GLN A 253 -11.60 6.52 17.03
C GLN A 253 -11.71 5.03 16.70
N THR A 254 -10.68 4.25 17.06
CA THR A 254 -10.63 2.79 16.84
C THR A 254 -11.72 2.10 17.64
N ARG A 255 -11.86 2.41 18.94
CA ARG A 255 -12.90 1.85 19.81
C ARG A 255 -14.30 2.19 19.34
N ARG A 256 -14.52 3.44 18.93
CA ARG A 256 -15.82 3.88 18.41
C ARG A 256 -16.20 3.13 17.13
N ALA A 257 -15.24 2.93 16.24
CA ALA A 257 -15.46 2.17 15.01
C ALA A 257 -15.79 0.70 15.32
N LEU A 258 -15.06 0.05 16.22
CA LEU A 258 -15.31 -1.34 16.63
C LEU A 258 -16.66 -1.50 17.35
N ALA A 259 -17.03 -0.56 18.22
CA ALA A 259 -18.31 -0.58 18.93
C ALA A 259 -19.53 -0.45 17.99
N GLY A 260 -19.33 0.06 16.77
CA GLY A 260 -20.37 0.11 15.74
C GLY A 260 -20.51 -1.17 14.92
N LEU A 261 -19.75 -2.22 15.23
CA LEU A 261 -19.74 -3.48 14.48
C LEU A 261 -20.30 -4.63 15.33
N ASP A 262 -20.91 -5.59 14.63
CA ASP A 262 -21.22 -6.89 15.20
C ASP A 262 -19.97 -7.78 15.16
N VAL A 263 -19.27 -7.86 16.29
CA VAL A 263 -17.98 -8.55 16.43
C VAL A 263 -17.99 -9.53 17.60
N VAL A 264 -17.19 -10.59 17.46
CA VAL A 264 -16.95 -11.58 18.51
C VAL A 264 -15.50 -11.46 18.96
N GLU A 265 -15.30 -11.39 20.28
CA GLU A 265 -13.97 -11.48 20.88
C GLU A 265 -13.45 -12.92 20.78
N VAL A 266 -12.20 -13.06 20.37
CA VAL A 266 -11.50 -14.34 20.23
C VAL A 266 -10.15 -14.30 20.95
N GLU A 267 -9.70 -15.45 21.44
CA GLU A 267 -8.35 -15.58 21.98
C GLU A 267 -7.35 -15.89 20.87
N LEU A 268 -6.30 -15.07 20.75
CA LEU A 268 -5.17 -15.26 19.83
C LEU A 268 -3.88 -15.50 20.61
N SER A 269 -2.86 -16.03 19.94
CA SER A 269 -1.52 -16.20 20.52
C SER A 269 -0.88 -14.90 21.02
N ASN A 270 -1.36 -13.75 20.54
CA ASN A 270 -0.89 -12.42 20.89
C ASN A 270 -1.93 -11.59 21.69
N GLY A 271 -2.93 -12.24 22.30
CA GLY A 271 -3.95 -11.61 23.15
C GLY A 271 -5.35 -11.60 22.52
N THR A 272 -6.24 -10.73 23.02
CA THR A 272 -7.62 -10.63 22.52
C THR A 272 -7.67 -10.06 21.11
N GLY A 273 -8.30 -10.80 20.20
CA GLY A 273 -8.63 -10.38 18.85
C GLY A 273 -10.13 -10.22 18.65
N TYR A 274 -10.50 -9.70 17.48
CA TYR A 274 -11.89 -9.54 17.05
C TYR A 274 -12.09 -10.22 15.70
N LEU A 275 -13.25 -10.88 15.55
CA LEU A 275 -13.83 -11.30 14.27
C LEU A 275 -15.15 -10.59 14.06
N LEU A 276 -15.59 -10.49 12.80
CA LEU A 276 -17.01 -10.22 12.54
C LEU A 276 -17.83 -11.42 13.01
N ALA A 277 -19.02 -11.16 13.55
CA ALA A 277 -19.88 -12.23 14.08
C ALA A 277 -20.32 -13.24 13.00
N ASP A 278 -20.43 -12.78 11.75
CA ASP A 278 -20.72 -13.59 10.56
C ASP A 278 -19.48 -14.28 9.95
N ASP A 279 -18.33 -14.23 10.64
CA ASP A 279 -17.05 -14.72 10.15
C ASP A 279 -16.31 -15.63 11.14
N VAL A 280 -17.05 -16.29 12.04
CA VAL A 280 -16.50 -17.17 13.08
C VAL A 280 -16.08 -18.55 12.58
N ASP A 281 -16.61 -18.99 11.43
CA ASP A 281 -16.35 -20.32 10.89
C ASP A 281 -14.88 -20.52 10.46
N GLN A 282 -14.36 -21.73 10.66
CA GLN A 282 -13.00 -22.04 10.24
C GLN A 282 -12.87 -21.99 8.72
N VAL A 283 -11.73 -21.48 8.25
CA VAL A 283 -11.39 -21.53 6.83
C VAL A 283 -10.60 -22.81 6.58
N ALA A 284 -10.97 -23.53 5.51
CA ALA A 284 -10.24 -24.72 5.10
C ALA A 284 -8.77 -24.40 4.86
N THR A 285 -7.88 -25.18 5.47
CA THR A 285 -6.44 -24.98 5.30
C THR A 285 -6.06 -25.21 3.84
N PRO A 286 -5.50 -24.21 3.12
CA PRO A 286 -5.10 -24.40 1.74
C PRO A 286 -3.94 -25.39 1.63
N PRO A 287 -3.76 -26.05 0.46
CA PRO A 287 -2.54 -26.78 0.16
C PRO A 287 -1.30 -25.89 0.33
N PRO A 288 -0.09 -26.47 0.50
CA PRO A 288 1.14 -25.70 0.58
C PRO A 288 1.26 -24.70 -0.57
N TRP A 289 1.57 -23.45 -0.25
CA TRP A 289 1.65 -22.34 -1.20
C TRP A 289 2.86 -21.46 -0.93
N VAL A 290 3.30 -20.74 -1.95
CA VAL A 290 4.37 -19.73 -1.91
C VAL A 290 3.89 -18.52 -2.68
N ALA A 291 4.10 -17.32 -2.13
CA ALA A 291 3.84 -16.06 -2.82
C ALA A 291 5.08 -15.16 -2.77
N LEU A 292 5.39 -14.51 -3.89
CA LEU A 292 6.42 -13.47 -3.98
C LEU A 292 5.75 -12.10 -3.87
N LEU A 293 5.91 -11.48 -2.71
CA LEU A 293 5.28 -10.19 -2.40
C LEU A 293 6.25 -9.02 -2.63
N PRO A 294 5.80 -7.87 -3.16
CA PRO A 294 6.63 -6.69 -3.26
C PRO A 294 6.97 -6.10 -1.88
N ALA A 295 7.96 -5.21 -1.86
CA ALA A 295 8.20 -4.37 -0.70
C ALA A 295 6.93 -3.57 -0.37
N LEU A 296 6.59 -3.52 0.93
CA LEU A 296 5.39 -2.84 1.44
C LEU A 296 4.06 -3.46 0.99
N ASP A 297 4.06 -4.72 0.54
CA ASP A 297 2.84 -5.42 0.22
C ASP A 297 1.84 -5.39 1.40
N PRO A 298 0.54 -5.14 1.15
CA PRO A 298 -0.47 -5.05 2.20
C PRO A 298 -0.55 -6.28 3.11
N THR A 299 -0.25 -7.48 2.61
CA THR A 299 -0.22 -8.71 3.42
C THR A 299 0.76 -8.58 4.58
N ALA A 300 1.96 -8.08 4.35
CA ALA A 300 2.93 -7.89 5.43
C ALA A 300 2.65 -6.64 6.27
N MET A 301 1.77 -5.75 5.79
CA MET A 301 1.48 -4.44 6.35
C MET A 301 0.06 -4.34 6.95
N GLY A 302 -0.60 -5.48 7.19
CA GLY A 302 -1.93 -5.54 7.82
C GLY A 302 -1.91 -5.38 9.34
N TRP A 303 -0.83 -5.82 10.00
CA TRP A 303 -0.73 -5.94 11.45
C TRP A 303 0.51 -5.24 12.01
N THR A 304 0.41 -4.77 13.26
CA THR A 304 1.58 -4.27 13.99
C THR A 304 2.47 -5.42 14.45
N GLY A 305 1.85 -6.49 14.95
CA GLY A 305 2.52 -7.75 15.33
C GLY A 305 2.58 -8.72 14.15
N ARG A 306 3.78 -9.18 13.79
CA ARG A 306 4.00 -10.06 12.63
C ARG A 306 4.51 -11.46 12.97
N ASP A 307 4.80 -11.72 14.24
CA ASP A 307 5.47 -12.96 14.66
C ASP A 307 4.62 -14.20 14.39
N TRP A 308 3.29 -14.07 14.46
CA TRP A 308 2.35 -15.16 14.21
C TRP A 308 2.41 -15.73 12.77
N PHE A 309 2.87 -14.95 11.78
CA PHE A 309 3.06 -15.42 10.39
C PHE A 309 4.50 -15.41 9.89
N LEU A 310 5.41 -14.68 10.53
CA LEU A 310 6.85 -14.73 10.21
C LEU A 310 7.59 -15.83 11.00
N GLY A 311 7.11 -16.17 12.19
CA GLY A 311 7.77 -17.11 13.08
C GLY A 311 9.24 -16.71 13.37
N PRO A 312 10.17 -17.68 13.50
CA PRO A 312 11.58 -17.41 13.75
C PRO A 312 12.32 -16.79 12.55
N HIS A 313 11.70 -16.76 11.37
CA HIS A 313 12.32 -16.32 10.12
C HIS A 313 12.42 -14.79 10.00
N ARG A 314 12.00 -14.04 11.02
CA ARG A 314 12.13 -12.57 11.08
C ARG A 314 13.58 -12.11 10.90
N ASP A 315 14.52 -12.80 11.52
CA ASP A 315 15.96 -12.45 11.49
C ASP A 315 16.75 -13.25 10.43
N ALA A 316 16.24 -14.42 10.06
CA ALA A 316 16.78 -15.32 9.06
C ALA A 316 15.85 -15.36 7.84
N LEU A 317 16.05 -14.41 6.93
CA LEU A 317 15.36 -14.41 5.64
C LEU A 317 15.93 -15.46 4.65
N PHE A 318 16.61 -16.52 5.13
CA PHE A 318 16.96 -17.76 4.41
C PHE A 318 17.37 -18.86 5.42
N ASP A 319 16.48 -19.84 5.64
CA ASP A 319 16.87 -21.19 6.10
C ASP A 319 16.73 -22.16 4.92
N ASP A 320 17.25 -23.39 5.03
CA ASP A 320 16.92 -24.46 4.10
C ASP A 320 15.39 -24.74 4.16
N VAL A 321 14.68 -24.30 3.11
CA VAL A 321 13.23 -24.48 2.99
C VAL A 321 12.86 -25.86 2.45
N GLY A 322 13.83 -26.76 2.24
CA GLY A 322 13.63 -28.05 1.61
C GLY A 322 13.35 -27.92 0.11
N THR A 323 13.49 -29.04 -0.60
CA THR A 323 13.48 -29.08 -2.07
C THR A 323 12.16 -28.57 -2.66
N SER A 324 11.01 -29.05 -2.19
CA SER A 324 9.72 -28.65 -2.78
C SER A 324 9.42 -27.15 -2.65
N ALA A 325 9.83 -26.51 -1.55
CA ALA A 325 9.64 -25.06 -1.41
C ALA A 325 10.68 -24.27 -2.22
N THR A 326 11.90 -24.81 -2.35
CA THR A 326 12.94 -24.24 -3.22
C THR A 326 12.50 -24.23 -4.67
N ASP A 327 11.94 -25.35 -5.15
CA ASP A 327 11.42 -25.48 -6.51
C ASP A 327 10.26 -24.52 -6.76
N ALA A 328 9.32 -24.42 -5.83
CA ALA A 328 8.21 -23.46 -5.92
C ALA A 328 8.71 -21.99 -5.94
N VAL A 329 9.76 -21.66 -5.18
CA VAL A 329 10.38 -20.32 -5.21
C VAL A 329 11.06 -20.06 -6.55
N HIS A 330 11.79 -21.04 -7.10
CA HIS A 330 12.44 -20.91 -8.40
C HIS A 330 11.43 -20.77 -9.54
N GLU A 331 10.35 -21.55 -9.51
CA GLU A 331 9.25 -21.45 -10.47
C GLU A 331 8.60 -20.06 -10.42
N ALA A 332 8.25 -19.60 -9.21
CA ALA A 332 7.66 -18.27 -9.03
C ALA A 332 8.62 -17.15 -9.49
N ALA A 333 9.92 -17.28 -9.20
CA ALA A 333 10.92 -16.31 -9.63
C ALA A 333 11.11 -16.31 -11.16
N GLY A 334 11.09 -17.48 -11.80
CA GLY A 334 11.14 -17.61 -13.26
C GLY A 334 9.92 -16.99 -13.94
N ALA A 335 8.71 -17.29 -13.44
CA ALA A 335 7.48 -16.70 -13.95
C ALA A 335 7.48 -15.17 -13.81
N LEU A 336 7.98 -14.64 -12.70
CA LEU A 336 8.10 -13.21 -12.48
C LEU A 336 9.15 -12.56 -13.40
N GLN A 337 10.29 -13.21 -13.64
CA GLN A 337 11.31 -12.71 -14.55
C GLN A 337 10.80 -12.66 -16.00
N THR A 338 10.02 -13.65 -16.42
CA THR A 338 9.35 -13.66 -17.73
C THR A 338 8.34 -12.51 -17.83
N TRP A 339 7.51 -12.32 -16.80
CA TRP A 339 6.51 -11.25 -16.76
C TRP A 339 7.13 -9.84 -16.78
N LEU A 340 8.24 -9.64 -16.06
CA LEU A 340 8.94 -8.34 -16.06
C LEU A 340 9.56 -8.01 -17.42
N GLY A 341 9.88 -9.01 -18.23
CA GLY A 341 10.58 -8.84 -19.50
C GLY A 341 11.85 -7.97 -19.33
N PRO A 342 12.00 -6.87 -20.07
CA PRO A 342 13.16 -5.99 -19.97
C PRO A 342 13.14 -5.04 -18.75
N ALA A 343 12.03 -4.97 -18.00
CA ALA A 343 11.90 -4.03 -16.89
C ALA A 343 12.88 -4.33 -15.75
N ARG A 344 13.55 -3.29 -15.25
CA ARG A 344 14.46 -3.38 -14.09
C ARG A 344 13.86 -2.66 -12.89
N ILE A 345 13.48 -3.42 -11.87
CA ILE A 345 12.96 -2.88 -10.62
C ILE A 345 14.08 -2.81 -9.59
N THR A 346 14.34 -1.61 -9.06
CA THR A 346 15.20 -1.42 -7.88
C THR A 346 14.31 -1.07 -6.69
N PRO A 347 14.15 -1.97 -5.70
CA PRO A 347 13.31 -1.69 -4.54
C PRO A 347 13.72 -0.40 -3.83
N ARG A 348 12.75 0.48 -3.57
CA ARG A 348 12.98 1.74 -2.84
C ARG A 348 13.48 1.52 -1.43
N PHE A 349 13.11 0.40 -0.80
CA PHE A 349 13.56 -0.02 0.52
C PHE A 349 14.46 -1.25 0.37
N ARG A 350 15.73 -1.13 0.77
CA ARG A 350 16.69 -2.24 0.71
C ARG A 350 16.41 -3.20 1.87
N THR A 351 16.37 -4.51 1.60
CA THR A 351 16.31 -5.51 2.68
C THR A 351 17.66 -5.65 3.36
N PRO A 352 17.69 -6.03 4.65
CA PRO A 352 18.93 -6.41 5.34
C PRO A 352 19.70 -7.51 4.60
N ALA A 353 18.99 -8.44 3.94
CA ALA A 353 19.59 -9.50 3.13
C ALA A 353 20.39 -8.96 1.93
N ARG A 354 19.87 -7.95 1.21
CA ARG A 354 20.62 -7.31 0.11
C ARG A 354 21.82 -6.52 0.63
N ALA A 355 21.72 -5.90 1.80
CA ALA A 355 22.84 -5.23 2.45
C ALA A 355 23.95 -6.24 2.84
N ARG A 356 23.57 -7.41 3.37
CA ARG A 356 24.51 -8.52 3.70
C ARG A 356 25.13 -9.15 2.44
N ALA A 357 24.34 -9.41 1.40
CA ALA A 357 24.84 -9.97 0.14
C ALA A 357 25.85 -9.04 -0.55
N HIS A 358 25.61 -7.73 -0.54
CA HIS A 358 26.57 -6.74 -1.04
C HIS A 358 27.89 -6.75 -0.24
N HIS A 359 27.83 -7.07 1.05
CA HIS A 359 28.98 -7.13 1.93
C HIS A 359 29.82 -8.40 1.72
N LEU A 360 29.18 -9.50 1.32
CA LEU A 360 29.80 -10.79 0.98
C LEU A 360 30.44 -10.81 -0.42
N THR A 361 29.98 -9.97 -1.35
CA THR A 361 30.54 -9.87 -2.70
C THR A 361 31.59 -8.76 -2.87
N ARG A 362 32.11 -8.16 -1.78
CA ARG A 362 33.24 -7.22 -1.87
C ARG A 362 34.55 -7.99 -2.09
N PRO A 363 35.40 -7.60 -3.05
CA PRO A 363 36.75 -8.16 -3.17
C PRO A 363 37.51 -7.94 -1.85
N GLY A 364 38.09 -9.01 -1.29
CA GLY A 364 38.92 -8.95 -0.07
C GLY A 364 38.25 -9.38 1.24
N ASN A 365 37.08 -10.03 1.24
CA ASN A 365 36.47 -10.55 2.46
C ASN A 365 37.02 -11.96 2.82
N PRO A 366 37.74 -12.13 3.95
CA PRO A 366 38.43 -13.39 4.31
C PRO A 366 37.50 -14.55 4.69
N ARG A 367 36.17 -14.34 4.74
CA ARG A 367 35.18 -15.41 5.03
C ARG A 367 34.85 -16.33 3.85
N LEU A 368 35.48 -16.14 2.69
CA LEU A 368 35.24 -16.97 1.48
C LEU A 368 35.82 -18.40 1.55
N SER A 369 36.62 -18.76 2.56
CA SER A 369 37.31 -20.06 2.63
C SER A 369 36.51 -21.22 3.23
N ARG A 370 35.23 -21.04 3.58
CA ARG A 370 34.39 -22.13 4.15
C ARG A 370 33.02 -22.33 3.51
N CYS A 371 32.72 -21.68 2.38
CA CYS A 371 31.57 -22.07 1.57
C CYS A 371 32.00 -23.21 0.66
N ASN A 372 31.54 -24.42 1.01
CA ASN A 372 31.77 -25.63 0.23
C ASN A 372 31.32 -25.39 -1.22
N THR A 373 32.30 -25.46 -2.11
CA THR A 373 32.21 -25.28 -3.55
C THR A 373 31.32 -26.36 -4.16
N ASN A 374 30.14 -25.98 -4.66
CA ASN A 374 29.42 -26.63 -5.76
C ASN A 374 28.21 -25.80 -6.26
N LEU A 375 28.41 -24.49 -6.46
CA LEU A 375 27.45 -23.62 -7.15
C LEU A 375 28.13 -22.90 -8.33
N THR A 376 28.75 -23.68 -9.21
CA THR A 376 29.17 -23.22 -10.54
C THR A 376 28.12 -23.66 -11.55
N GLY A 377 27.16 -22.76 -11.84
CA GLY A 377 26.24 -22.96 -12.95
C GLY A 377 24.98 -22.10 -12.82
N ARG A 378 24.98 -20.92 -13.44
CA ARG A 378 23.79 -20.08 -13.72
C ARG A 378 22.98 -19.65 -12.48
N SER A 379 23.59 -18.87 -11.57
CA SER A 379 22.83 -18.16 -10.53
C SER A 379 22.20 -16.88 -11.11
N ILE A 380 20.91 -16.94 -11.46
CA ILE A 380 20.07 -15.75 -11.67
C ILE A 380 19.77 -15.21 -10.27
N LYS A 381 20.38 -14.08 -9.90
CA LYS A 381 20.10 -13.39 -8.62
C LYS A 381 18.69 -12.76 -8.68
N PRO A 382 17.68 -13.23 -7.92
CA PRO A 382 16.41 -12.54 -7.86
C PRO A 382 16.61 -11.27 -7.02
N ASN A 383 16.53 -10.11 -7.67
CA ASN A 383 16.74 -8.78 -7.07
C ASN A 383 15.52 -8.27 -6.28
N LEU A 384 14.70 -9.16 -5.72
CA LEU A 384 13.44 -8.80 -5.09
C LEU A 384 13.42 -9.16 -3.60
N GLY A 385 13.25 -8.14 -2.76
CA GLY A 385 13.15 -8.25 -1.32
C GLY A 385 11.78 -8.73 -0.85
N GLY A 386 11.41 -9.95 -1.24
CA GLY A 386 10.13 -10.56 -0.84
C GLY A 386 10.20 -11.24 0.52
N VAL A 387 9.08 -11.21 1.25
CA VAL A 387 8.81 -12.05 2.42
C VAL A 387 8.21 -13.37 1.90
N VAL A 388 8.82 -14.50 2.24
CA VAL A 388 8.27 -15.83 1.99
C VAL A 388 7.49 -16.25 3.25
N ILE A 389 6.18 -16.45 3.13
CA ILE A 389 5.34 -16.98 4.23
C ILE A 389 5.18 -18.49 3.99
N ARG A 390 5.61 -19.34 4.94
CA ARG A 390 5.49 -20.81 4.86
C ARG A 390 4.87 -21.41 6.13
N ARG A 391 4.10 -22.50 5.96
CA ARG A 391 3.74 -23.46 7.02
C ARG A 391 4.68 -24.68 6.97
N ARG A 392 5.28 -25.07 8.12
CA ARG A 392 5.97 -26.36 8.25
C ARG A 392 4.95 -27.50 8.16
N SER A 393 5.23 -28.49 7.31
CA SER A 393 4.68 -29.83 7.47
C SER A 393 5.47 -30.48 8.59
N THR A 394 4.92 -30.58 9.78
CA THR A 394 5.44 -31.51 10.80
C THR A 394 4.76 -32.84 10.58
N ASP A 395 5.51 -33.78 10.00
CA ASP A 395 5.56 -35.19 10.41
C ASP A 395 6.67 -35.90 9.61
N PRO A 396 7.57 -36.62 10.29
CA PRO A 396 8.14 -37.86 9.80
C PRO A 396 7.60 -39.05 10.61
N LEU A 397 7.52 -40.20 9.93
CA LEU A 397 7.15 -41.54 10.44
C LEU A 397 7.67 -41.89 11.84
#